data_AF-A0A921MV92-F1
#
_entry.id   AF-A0A921MV92-F1
#
_cell.length_a   1.000
_cell.length_b   1.000
_cell.length_c   1.000
_cell.angle_alpha   90.00
_cell.angle_beta   90.00
_cell.angle_gamma   90.00
#
_symmetry.space_group_name_H-M   'P 1'
#
loop_
_entity.id
_entity.type
_entity.pdbx_description
1 polymer ?
#
loop_
_entity_poly.entity_id
_entity_poly.type
_entity_poly.pdbx_seq_one_letter_code
_entity_poly.pdbx_strand_id
1 'polypeptide(L)'
;MTTVPVSTWWATEHASLCEIAGDGSEAWADAGPPFSDHLLQLLAEVEHAFTRTGADTPGWEDPHLAPDGELRDSREEEYSRCLDPGKYRILWTRAEAWVQVLTARGWAVRSDVETGDLRSGLRWAVPPRLRLHRTTVLHPRRPGALVLILARTAADDATVGADVDLARTDAALPGLVLGVGEPALEVEPFPDCGCDACDSGSRDLLEHLDRTILSIVDGSFETQLSPGWTSRRTSFGASGGSGEEGTDLSLTLTAQPWADGWVPRPLSPAIDQDDSAWAEEMLREGRGATAWFDRLRSGRSGVATAYFRLPQVEQEITVPLDALEHPPAGYRRDHRSAVVTGMDFERAASALRSWAVHRRAGLQVSAAHTPLREGTEVRLGVGLGPLRITAPCRVAWVIEEPDRAGFAYATLPGHPESGIEQFTVTRTATGLVRFHLDVVSKPAAWYARLGAPITRLVQEIVTRRYLRALSAPPPR
;
A
#
# COMPACT_ATOMS: atom_id res chain seq x y z
N MET A 1 25.42 -5.74 -26.65
CA MET A 1 24.80 -4.87 -25.62
C MET A 1 24.97 -5.60 -24.31
N THR A 2 25.90 -5.14 -23.46
CA THR A 2 26.13 -5.71 -22.14
C THR A 2 24.90 -5.35 -21.30
N THR A 3 24.01 -6.31 -21.06
CA THR A 3 22.87 -6.12 -20.16
C THR A 3 23.44 -5.86 -18.78
N VAL A 4 23.32 -4.62 -18.30
CA VAL A 4 23.62 -4.29 -16.90
C VAL A 4 22.70 -5.19 -16.06
N PRO A 5 23.22 -6.00 -15.13
CA PRO A 5 22.37 -6.82 -14.29
C PRO A 5 21.44 -5.89 -13.50
N VAL A 6 20.14 -6.15 -13.62
CA VAL A 6 19.11 -5.39 -12.89
C VAL A 6 19.36 -5.58 -11.40
N SER A 7 19.53 -4.49 -10.65
CA SER A 7 19.77 -4.56 -9.21
C SER A 7 18.56 -5.15 -8.49
N THR A 8 18.79 -6.00 -7.50
CA THR A 8 17.71 -6.52 -6.66
C THR A 8 17.16 -5.42 -5.77
N TRP A 9 15.90 -5.54 -5.34
CA TRP A 9 15.28 -4.49 -4.52
C TRP A 9 16.04 -4.26 -3.22
N TRP A 10 16.51 -5.33 -2.58
CA TRP A 10 17.24 -5.24 -1.31
C TRP A 10 18.65 -4.69 -1.48
N ALA A 11 19.27 -4.81 -2.66
CA ALA A 11 20.56 -4.18 -2.94
C ALA A 11 20.39 -2.67 -3.08
N THR A 12 19.34 -2.23 -3.79
CA THR A 12 18.98 -0.80 -3.90
C THR A 12 18.63 -0.23 -2.52
N GLU A 13 17.78 -0.91 -1.76
CA GLU A 13 17.39 -0.52 -0.40
C GLU A 13 18.60 -0.41 0.54
N HIS A 14 19.44 -1.45 0.58
CA HIS A 14 20.65 -1.47 1.41
C HIS A 14 21.61 -0.34 1.02
N ALA A 15 21.78 -0.06 -0.28
CA ALA A 15 22.59 1.06 -0.75
C ALA A 15 22.04 2.41 -0.27
N SER A 16 20.73 2.64 -0.39
CA SER A 16 20.09 3.85 0.13
C SER A 16 20.24 4.00 1.65
N LEU A 17 20.07 2.91 2.41
CA LEU A 17 20.28 2.94 3.86
C LEU A 17 21.75 3.19 4.23
N CYS A 18 22.72 2.68 3.45
CA CYS A 18 24.14 2.97 3.60
C CYS A 18 24.49 4.43 3.23
N GLU A 19 23.81 5.04 2.27
CA GLU A 19 23.98 6.46 1.97
C GLU A 19 23.47 7.34 3.13
N ILE A 20 22.29 7.01 3.68
CA ILE A 20 21.74 7.65 4.88
C ILE A 20 22.68 7.44 6.08
N ALA A 21 23.33 6.28 6.19
CA ALA A 21 24.33 5.98 7.23
C ALA A 21 25.55 6.90 7.23
N GLY A 22 26.04 7.16 6.02
CA GLY A 22 27.38 7.70 5.79
C GLY A 22 27.47 9.20 6.09
N ASP A 23 26.33 9.87 6.27
CA ASP A 23 26.25 11.30 6.59
C ASP A 23 26.65 11.64 8.03
N GLY A 24 26.90 10.63 8.88
CA GLY A 24 27.37 10.79 10.25
C GLY A 24 26.29 11.22 11.24
N SER A 25 25.01 11.20 10.84
CA SER A 25 23.90 11.44 11.74
C SER A 25 23.65 10.21 12.64
N GLU A 26 23.34 10.42 13.93
CA GLU A 26 22.84 9.39 14.85
C GLU A 26 21.43 8.88 14.46
N ALA A 27 20.99 9.13 13.23
CA ALA A 27 19.60 9.25 12.89
C ALA A 27 19.09 8.07 12.05
N TRP A 28 19.40 6.88 12.58
CA TRP A 28 18.77 5.62 12.22
C TRP A 28 17.36 5.46 12.81
N ALA A 29 16.91 6.42 13.63
CA ALA A 29 15.66 6.36 14.35
C ALA A 29 14.45 6.17 13.41
N ASP A 30 14.49 6.78 12.22
CA ASP A 30 13.35 6.78 11.29
C ASP A 30 13.48 5.78 10.12
N ALA A 31 14.71 5.51 9.66
CA ALA A 31 14.98 4.67 8.48
C ALA A 31 15.35 3.22 8.84
N GLY A 32 15.83 3.00 10.07
CA GLY A 32 16.47 1.76 10.48
C GLY A 32 17.91 1.62 9.95
N PRO A 33 18.71 0.70 10.53
CA PRO A 33 20.07 0.44 10.07
C PRO A 33 20.08 -0.23 8.69
N PRO A 34 21.22 -0.19 7.97
CA PRO A 34 21.37 -0.92 6.72
C PRO A 34 21.19 -2.41 6.99
N PHE A 35 20.78 -3.14 5.97
CA PHE A 35 20.59 -4.58 6.09
C PHE A 35 21.87 -5.28 6.57
N SER A 36 21.72 -6.15 7.57
CA SER A 36 22.83 -6.95 8.08
C SER A 36 23.27 -7.98 7.05
N ASP A 37 24.53 -8.43 7.14
CA ASP A 37 25.09 -9.45 6.25
C ASP A 37 24.26 -10.74 6.25
N HIS A 38 23.75 -11.15 7.42
CA HIS A 38 22.89 -12.33 7.54
C HIS A 38 21.55 -12.18 6.82
N LEU A 39 20.96 -10.97 6.81
CA LEU A 39 19.73 -10.65 6.09
C LEU A 39 20.01 -10.64 4.57
N LEU A 40 21.07 -9.97 4.14
CA LEU A 40 21.48 -9.95 2.74
C LEU A 40 21.76 -11.36 2.21
N GLN A 41 22.41 -12.20 3.03
CA GLN A 41 22.64 -13.61 2.71
C GLN A 41 21.32 -14.39 2.59
N LEU A 42 20.35 -14.17 3.48
CA LEU A 42 19.04 -14.82 3.40
C LEU A 42 18.34 -14.49 2.07
N LEU A 43 18.29 -13.21 1.69
CA LEU A 43 17.65 -12.79 0.44
C LEU A 43 18.39 -13.31 -0.79
N ALA A 44 19.73 -13.34 -0.76
CA ALA A 44 20.52 -13.94 -1.83
C ALA A 44 20.28 -15.45 -1.98
N GLU A 45 20.10 -16.19 -0.88
CA GLU A 45 19.75 -17.61 -0.91
C GLU A 45 18.33 -17.84 -1.46
N VAL A 46 17.36 -16.99 -1.09
CA VAL A 46 16.00 -17.03 -1.66
C VAL A 46 16.05 -16.77 -3.16
N GLU A 47 16.81 -15.75 -3.59
CA GLU A 47 17.01 -15.46 -5.01
C GLU A 47 17.64 -16.64 -5.75
N HIS A 48 18.67 -17.26 -5.16
CA HIS A 48 19.30 -18.44 -5.74
C HIS A 48 18.33 -19.64 -5.80
N ALA A 49 17.53 -19.90 -4.77
CA ALA A 49 16.52 -20.94 -4.79
C ALA A 49 15.45 -20.68 -5.85
N PHE A 50 15.07 -19.42 -6.04
CA PHE A 50 14.09 -18.98 -7.03
C PHE A 50 14.54 -19.25 -8.47
N THR A 51 15.84 -19.23 -8.77
CA THR A 51 16.35 -19.64 -10.10
C THR A 51 15.94 -21.08 -10.48
N ARG A 52 15.69 -21.94 -9.49
CA ARG A 52 15.23 -23.32 -9.70
C ARG A 52 13.71 -23.44 -9.59
N THR A 53 13.12 -22.88 -8.53
CA THR A 53 11.66 -23.02 -8.30
C THR A 53 10.85 -22.27 -9.36
N GLY A 54 11.35 -21.13 -9.82
CA GLY A 54 10.71 -20.26 -10.80
C GLY A 54 11.16 -20.48 -12.24
N ALA A 55 11.92 -21.55 -12.54
CA ALA A 55 12.48 -21.79 -13.87
C ALA A 55 11.42 -21.80 -15.00
N ASP A 56 10.20 -22.25 -14.68
CA ASP A 56 9.07 -22.33 -15.62
C ASP A 56 8.06 -21.18 -15.46
N THR A 57 8.38 -20.16 -14.65
CA THR A 57 7.53 -18.98 -14.41
C THR A 57 8.32 -17.72 -14.74
N PRO A 58 8.44 -17.34 -16.03
CA PRO A 58 9.22 -16.18 -16.42
C PRO A 58 8.63 -14.89 -15.81
N GLY A 59 9.51 -13.97 -15.41
CA GLY A 59 9.10 -12.63 -15.03
C GLY A 59 8.61 -11.83 -16.24
N TRP A 60 7.74 -10.86 -15.98
CA TRP A 60 7.27 -9.87 -16.96
C TRP A 60 7.48 -8.45 -16.42
N GLU A 61 7.63 -7.51 -17.35
CA GLU A 61 7.76 -6.08 -17.08
C GLU A 61 6.39 -5.42 -16.79
N ASP A 62 6.41 -4.22 -16.24
CA ASP A 62 5.21 -3.41 -16.06
C ASP A 62 4.58 -3.08 -17.44
N PRO A 63 3.37 -3.58 -17.75
CA PRO A 63 2.73 -3.38 -19.06
C PRO A 63 2.22 -1.94 -19.29
N HIS A 64 2.24 -1.09 -18.26
CA HIS A 64 1.87 0.32 -18.34
C HIS A 64 3.09 1.23 -18.44
N LEU A 65 4.31 0.70 -18.30
CA LEU A 65 5.53 1.47 -18.46
C LEU A 65 6.00 1.46 -19.91
N ALA A 66 6.09 2.64 -20.52
CA ALA A 66 6.65 2.79 -21.85
C ALA A 66 8.19 2.70 -21.83
N PRO A 67 8.85 2.43 -22.97
CA PRO A 67 10.32 2.32 -23.03
C PRO A 67 11.09 3.58 -22.63
N ASP A 68 10.45 4.74 -22.63
CA ASP A 68 10.99 6.02 -22.16
C ASP A 68 10.79 6.24 -20.65
N GLY A 69 10.21 5.27 -19.95
CA GLY A 69 9.91 5.33 -18.52
C GLY A 69 8.64 6.10 -18.17
N GLU A 70 7.88 6.58 -19.17
CA GLU A 70 6.59 7.21 -18.92
C GLU A 70 5.50 6.16 -18.69
N LEU A 71 4.61 6.43 -17.73
CA LEU A 71 3.46 5.58 -17.46
C LEU A 71 2.27 6.01 -18.30
N ARG A 72 1.70 5.05 -19.03
CA ARG A 72 0.42 5.23 -19.69
C ARG A 72 -0.75 4.92 -18.75
N ASP A 73 -1.91 5.42 -19.12
CA ASP A 73 -3.16 5.08 -18.44
C ASP A 73 -3.54 3.63 -18.71
N SER A 74 -4.10 3.00 -17.68
CA SER A 74 -4.81 1.73 -17.84
C SER A 74 -5.98 1.95 -18.79
N ARG A 75 -6.12 1.07 -19.78
CA ARG A 75 -7.22 1.15 -20.75
C ARG A 75 -8.47 0.53 -20.16
N GLU A 76 -9.61 0.88 -20.73
CA GLU A 76 -10.90 0.44 -20.24
C GLU A 76 -11.01 -1.10 -20.29
N GLU A 77 -10.58 -1.69 -21.39
CA GLU A 77 -10.56 -3.14 -21.64
C GLU A 77 -9.66 -3.96 -20.70
N GLU A 78 -8.77 -3.30 -19.97
CA GLU A 78 -7.83 -3.95 -19.04
C GLU A 78 -8.46 -4.18 -17.64
N TYR A 79 -9.57 -3.49 -17.33
CA TYR A 79 -10.24 -3.66 -16.04
C TYR A 79 -11.10 -4.92 -16.00
N SER A 80 -11.09 -5.59 -14.85
CA SER A 80 -11.83 -6.84 -14.62
C SER A 80 -11.45 -7.97 -15.58
N ARG A 81 -10.28 -7.87 -16.23
CA ARG A 81 -9.78 -8.84 -17.20
C ARG A 81 -8.36 -9.24 -16.86
N CYS A 82 -8.04 -10.51 -17.05
CA CYS A 82 -6.69 -11.03 -16.97
C CYS A 82 -6.44 -11.93 -18.17
N LEU A 83 -5.72 -11.42 -19.18
CA LEU A 83 -5.47 -12.13 -20.43
C LEU A 83 -4.53 -13.32 -20.25
N ASP A 84 -3.58 -13.20 -19.33
CA ASP A 84 -2.66 -14.28 -18.95
C ASP A 84 -2.67 -14.47 -17.42
N PRO A 85 -3.64 -15.23 -16.88
CA PRO A 85 -3.68 -15.52 -15.46
C PRO A 85 -2.59 -16.49 -15.01
N GLY A 86 -1.97 -17.20 -15.96
CA GLY A 86 -0.92 -18.17 -15.67
C GLY A 86 0.35 -17.52 -15.13
N LYS A 87 0.63 -16.26 -15.51
CA LYS A 87 1.78 -15.48 -15.06
C LYS A 87 1.91 -15.41 -13.54
N TYR A 88 0.79 -15.32 -12.82
CA TYR A 88 0.80 -15.19 -11.36
C TYR A 88 1.23 -16.45 -10.60
N ARG A 89 1.42 -17.60 -11.27
CA ARG A 89 2.08 -18.78 -10.66
C ARG A 89 3.50 -18.48 -10.18
N ILE A 90 4.13 -17.40 -10.68
CA ILE A 90 5.42 -16.91 -10.18
C ILE A 90 5.41 -16.63 -8.67
N LEU A 91 4.26 -16.24 -8.11
CA LEU A 91 4.10 -16.01 -6.68
C LEU A 91 4.21 -17.31 -5.88
N TRP A 92 3.67 -18.41 -6.42
CA TRP A 92 3.79 -19.73 -5.79
C TRP A 92 5.23 -20.24 -5.81
N THR A 93 5.94 -20.03 -6.91
CA THR A 93 7.32 -20.47 -7.06
C THR A 93 8.28 -19.62 -6.21
N ARG A 94 8.01 -18.32 -6.05
CA ARG A 94 8.73 -17.46 -5.09
C ARG A 94 8.46 -17.85 -3.64
N ALA A 95 7.20 -18.09 -3.28
CA ALA A 95 6.84 -18.57 -1.94
C ALA A 95 7.50 -19.93 -1.63
N GLU A 96 7.59 -20.83 -2.61
CA GLU A 96 8.30 -22.11 -2.48
C GLU A 96 9.81 -21.90 -2.30
N ALA A 97 10.43 -20.91 -2.94
CA ALA A 97 11.84 -20.57 -2.70
C ALA A 97 12.09 -20.16 -1.24
N TRP A 98 11.21 -19.32 -0.68
CA TRP A 98 11.23 -18.98 0.75
C TRP A 98 11.07 -20.21 1.64
N VAL A 99 10.08 -21.07 1.35
CA VAL A 99 9.85 -22.33 2.10
C VAL A 99 11.11 -23.20 2.11
N GLN A 100 11.77 -23.38 0.96
CA GLN A 100 12.98 -24.19 0.84
C GLN A 100 14.12 -23.61 1.66
N VAL A 101 14.37 -22.30 1.58
CA VAL A 101 15.47 -21.65 2.33
C VAL A 101 15.22 -21.67 3.84
N LEU A 102 14.02 -21.31 4.29
CA LEU A 102 13.69 -21.29 5.72
C LEU A 102 13.74 -22.69 6.34
N THR A 103 13.33 -23.72 5.58
CA THR A 103 13.42 -25.12 6.02
C THR A 103 14.88 -25.62 6.00
N ALA A 104 15.65 -25.30 4.96
CA ALA A 104 17.05 -25.70 4.83
C ALA A 104 17.96 -25.07 5.90
N ARG A 105 17.66 -23.84 6.32
CA ARG A 105 18.29 -23.18 7.47
C ARG A 105 17.87 -23.79 8.82
N GLY A 106 16.90 -24.70 8.82
CA GLY A 106 16.38 -25.34 10.01
C GLY A 106 15.47 -24.43 10.85
N TRP A 107 15.06 -23.26 10.34
CA TRP A 107 14.28 -22.29 11.11
C TRP A 107 12.81 -22.66 11.24
N ALA A 108 12.28 -23.47 10.34
CA ALA A 108 10.92 -23.97 10.42
C ALA A 108 10.76 -25.41 9.97
N VAL A 109 9.63 -26.00 10.35
CA VAL A 109 9.12 -27.27 9.85
C VAL A 109 7.92 -26.98 8.96
N ARG A 110 7.94 -27.51 7.74
CA ARG A 110 6.84 -27.43 6.78
C ARG A 110 5.76 -28.47 7.10
N SER A 111 4.50 -28.05 7.02
CA SER A 111 3.35 -28.93 6.88
C SER A 111 2.45 -28.43 5.75
N ASP A 112 1.91 -29.33 4.94
CA ASP A 112 0.92 -29.00 3.91
C ASP A 112 -0.48 -29.40 4.38
N VAL A 113 -1.44 -28.51 4.16
CA VAL A 113 -2.86 -28.67 4.52
C VAL A 113 -3.70 -28.55 3.25
N GLU A 114 -4.48 -29.58 2.98
CA GLU A 114 -5.45 -29.59 1.88
C GLU A 114 -6.75 -28.87 2.28
N THR A 115 -7.40 -28.23 1.30
CA THR A 115 -8.69 -27.57 1.55
C THR A 115 -9.74 -28.55 2.03
N GLY A 116 -10.38 -28.22 3.15
CA GLY A 116 -11.42 -29.05 3.78
C GLY A 116 -10.87 -30.12 4.73
N ASP A 117 -9.55 -30.22 4.92
CA ASP A 117 -8.98 -31.09 5.93
C ASP A 117 -9.21 -30.53 7.35
N LEU A 118 -10.32 -30.93 7.95
CA LEU A 118 -10.69 -30.59 9.32
C LEU A 118 -9.71 -31.15 10.37
N ARG A 119 -8.84 -32.11 10.01
CA ARG A 119 -7.85 -32.71 10.92
C ARG A 119 -6.57 -31.89 11.01
N SER A 120 -6.32 -31.01 10.05
CA SER A 120 -5.15 -30.12 10.05
C SER A 120 -5.08 -29.20 11.26
N GLY A 121 -6.22 -28.91 11.90
CA GLY A 121 -6.30 -28.00 13.03
C GLY A 121 -6.13 -26.52 12.68
N LEU A 122 -5.82 -26.18 11.42
CA LEU A 122 -5.67 -24.80 10.95
C LEU A 122 -7.02 -24.08 11.03
N ARG A 123 -7.09 -23.04 11.86
CA ARG A 123 -8.27 -22.19 12.04
C ARG A 123 -7.92 -20.76 11.73
N TRP A 124 -8.69 -20.14 10.86
CA TRP A 124 -8.59 -18.70 10.61
C TRP A 124 -9.42 -17.93 11.65
N ALA A 125 -8.80 -16.92 12.26
CA ALA A 125 -9.46 -16.00 13.19
C ALA A 125 -10.60 -15.25 12.50
N VAL A 126 -10.36 -14.84 11.24
CA VAL A 126 -11.34 -14.30 10.32
C VAL A 126 -11.21 -15.08 9.00
N PRO A 127 -12.30 -15.65 8.45
CA PRO A 127 -12.24 -16.39 7.19
C PRO A 127 -11.66 -15.53 6.05
N PRO A 128 -10.67 -16.05 5.29
CA PRO A 128 -10.14 -15.35 4.13
C PRO A 128 -11.23 -15.07 3.10
N ARG A 129 -11.14 -13.90 2.46
CA ARG A 129 -12.11 -13.48 1.42
C ARG A 129 -12.00 -14.34 0.16
N LEU A 130 -10.80 -14.82 -0.14
CA LEU A 130 -10.51 -15.67 -1.29
C LEU A 130 -10.64 -17.14 -0.94
N ARG A 131 -11.12 -17.94 -1.90
CA ARG A 131 -11.17 -19.39 -1.76
C ARG A 131 -9.74 -19.94 -1.73
N LEU A 132 -9.43 -20.74 -0.72
CA LEU A 132 -8.14 -21.41 -0.57
C LEU A 132 -8.20 -22.83 -1.13
N HIS A 133 -7.07 -23.32 -1.67
CA HIS A 133 -6.94 -24.64 -2.30
C HIS A 133 -5.88 -25.53 -1.64
N ARG A 134 -4.67 -25.01 -1.47
CA ARG A 134 -3.56 -25.72 -0.84
C ARG A 134 -2.83 -24.75 0.05
N THR A 135 -2.58 -25.14 1.30
CA THR A 135 -1.95 -24.28 2.28
C THR A 135 -0.64 -24.89 2.76
N THR A 136 0.46 -24.17 2.59
CA THR A 136 1.73 -24.52 3.22
C THR A 136 1.86 -23.71 4.51
N VAL A 137 2.05 -24.42 5.63
CA VAL A 137 2.25 -23.82 6.95
C VAL A 137 3.70 -24.07 7.36
N LEU A 138 4.40 -23.00 7.73
CA LEU A 138 5.75 -23.06 8.27
C LEU A 138 5.69 -22.81 9.77
N HIS A 139 6.00 -23.86 10.54
CA HIS A 139 6.07 -23.84 11.99
C HIS A 139 7.48 -23.46 12.42
N PRO A 140 7.72 -22.22 12.90
CA PRO A 140 9.06 -21.82 13.31
C PRO A 140 9.51 -22.64 14.52
N ARG A 141 10.80 -22.97 14.56
CA ARG A 141 11.40 -23.69 15.71
C ARG A 141 11.62 -22.78 16.89
N ARG A 142 11.82 -21.48 16.66
CA ARG A 142 12.05 -20.51 17.71
C ARG A 142 10.73 -20.20 18.43
N PRO A 143 10.65 -20.38 19.76
CA PRO A 143 9.49 -19.98 20.52
C PRO A 143 9.17 -18.49 20.35
N GLY A 144 7.90 -18.15 20.19
CA GLY A 144 7.42 -16.77 20.02
C GLY A 144 7.55 -16.21 18.60
N ALA A 145 8.25 -16.89 17.68
CA ALA A 145 8.17 -16.56 16.27
C ALA A 145 6.78 -16.93 15.71
N LEU A 146 6.23 -16.09 14.84
CA LEU A 146 4.90 -16.31 14.28
C LEU A 146 4.95 -17.42 13.23
N VAL A 147 3.98 -18.33 13.29
CA VAL A 147 3.67 -19.29 12.22
C VAL A 147 3.39 -18.51 10.94
N LEU A 148 4.01 -18.94 9.83
CA LEU A 148 3.78 -18.34 8.50
C LEU A 148 2.92 -19.27 7.65
N ILE A 149 1.87 -18.72 7.05
CA ILE A 149 0.88 -19.46 6.27
C ILE A 149 0.89 -18.93 4.85
N LEU A 150 1.05 -19.82 3.88
CA LEU A 150 1.13 -19.53 2.45
C LEU A 150 0.05 -20.35 1.74
N ALA A 151 -1.12 -19.75 1.52
CA ALA A 151 -2.29 -20.43 0.98
C ALA A 151 -2.53 -20.07 -0.50
N ARG A 152 -2.53 -21.07 -1.38
CA ARG A 152 -2.82 -20.89 -2.81
C ARG A 152 -4.32 -20.68 -3.05
N THR A 153 -4.65 -19.78 -3.97
CA THR A 153 -6.04 -19.43 -4.33
C THR A 153 -6.60 -20.21 -5.52
N ALA A 154 -5.81 -21.10 -6.12
CA ALA A 154 -6.22 -22.00 -7.19
C ALA A 154 -5.54 -23.37 -7.02
N ALA A 155 -6.10 -24.40 -7.66
CA ALA A 155 -5.49 -25.74 -7.68
C ALA A 155 -4.22 -25.78 -8.55
N ASP A 156 -3.31 -26.71 -8.26
CA ASP A 156 -2.02 -26.83 -8.96
C ASP A 156 -2.21 -27.18 -10.45
N ASP A 157 -3.23 -27.99 -10.75
CA ASP A 157 -3.63 -28.42 -12.09
C ASP A 157 -4.72 -27.53 -12.71
N ALA A 158 -5.08 -26.41 -12.07
CA ALA A 158 -6.12 -25.54 -12.57
C ALA A 158 -5.77 -25.08 -13.99
N THR A 159 -6.52 -25.59 -14.97
CA THR A 159 -6.49 -25.09 -16.34
C THR A 159 -7.15 -23.72 -16.32
N VAL A 160 -6.37 -22.70 -16.01
CA VAL A 160 -6.87 -21.34 -16.08
C VAL A 160 -7.03 -21.00 -17.54
N GLY A 161 -8.26 -20.65 -17.95
CA GLY A 161 -8.53 -20.24 -19.31
C GLY A 161 -7.59 -19.11 -19.71
N ALA A 162 -7.13 -19.11 -20.96
CA ALA A 162 -6.61 -17.87 -21.53
C ALA A 162 -7.75 -16.86 -21.46
N ASP A 163 -7.50 -15.68 -20.89
CA ASP A 163 -8.48 -14.61 -20.73
C ASP A 163 -9.61 -14.89 -19.71
N VAL A 164 -9.40 -14.44 -18.46
CA VAL A 164 -10.35 -14.55 -17.35
C VAL A 164 -11.10 -13.24 -17.15
N ASP A 165 -12.42 -13.31 -17.12
CA ASP A 165 -13.30 -12.24 -16.65
C ASP A 165 -13.44 -12.29 -15.13
N LEU A 166 -12.77 -11.36 -14.45
CA LEU A 166 -12.72 -11.23 -13.00
C LEU A 166 -14.00 -10.64 -12.40
N ALA A 167 -14.95 -10.19 -13.22
CA ALA A 167 -16.27 -9.80 -12.73
C ALA A 167 -17.13 -11.02 -12.36
N ARG A 168 -16.73 -12.22 -12.79
CA ARG A 168 -17.46 -13.46 -12.48
C ARG A 168 -17.13 -13.97 -11.08
N THR A 169 -18.14 -14.48 -10.39
CA THR A 169 -17.99 -15.04 -9.03
C THR A 169 -17.21 -16.35 -8.98
N ASP A 170 -17.03 -17.02 -10.12
CA ASP A 170 -16.25 -18.25 -10.27
C ASP A 170 -14.84 -18.00 -10.84
N ALA A 171 -14.45 -16.74 -11.08
CA ALA A 171 -13.13 -16.40 -11.57
C ALA A 171 -12.06 -16.83 -10.55
N ALA A 172 -11.12 -17.66 -11.01
CA ALA A 172 -10.01 -18.13 -10.20
C ALA A 172 -8.70 -17.69 -10.84
N LEU A 173 -7.88 -16.98 -10.08
CA LEU A 173 -6.52 -16.63 -10.44
C LEU A 173 -5.54 -17.42 -9.57
N PRO A 174 -4.45 -17.96 -10.14
CA PRO A 174 -3.31 -18.41 -9.37
C PRO A 174 -2.77 -17.25 -8.54
N GLY A 175 -2.90 -17.34 -7.23
CA GLY A 175 -2.50 -16.29 -6.30
C GLY A 175 -2.23 -16.87 -4.92
N LEU A 176 -1.82 -16.04 -3.99
CA LEU A 176 -1.36 -16.44 -2.67
C LEU A 176 -2.02 -15.57 -1.61
N VAL A 177 -2.61 -16.18 -0.58
CA VAL A 177 -2.98 -15.50 0.66
C VAL A 177 -1.90 -15.80 1.69
N LEU A 178 -1.28 -14.74 2.20
CA LEU A 178 -0.32 -14.83 3.30
C LEU A 178 -1.06 -14.62 4.62
N GLY A 179 -0.83 -15.52 5.59
CA GLY A 179 -1.37 -15.41 6.94
C GLY A 179 -0.32 -15.66 8.01
N VAL A 180 -0.63 -15.28 9.25
CA VAL A 180 0.25 -15.47 10.41
C VAL A 180 -0.48 -15.95 11.66
N GLY A 181 0.24 -16.66 12.52
CA GLY A 181 -0.20 -17.02 13.86
C GLY A 181 -1.18 -18.20 13.93
N GLU A 182 -1.59 -18.52 15.15
CA GLU A 182 -2.54 -19.58 15.48
C GLU A 182 -3.50 -19.08 16.58
N PRO A 183 -4.79 -18.82 16.28
CA PRO A 183 -5.44 -18.95 14.97
C PRO A 183 -4.86 -17.99 13.91
N ALA A 184 -4.93 -18.42 12.66
CA ALA A 184 -4.40 -17.72 11.50
C ALA A 184 -5.11 -16.39 11.25
N LEU A 185 -4.35 -15.32 11.12
CA LEU A 185 -4.83 -14.01 10.69
C LEU A 185 -4.32 -13.73 9.28
N GLU A 186 -5.21 -13.33 8.37
CA GLU A 186 -4.82 -12.90 7.04
C GLU A 186 -3.96 -11.63 7.13
N VAL A 187 -2.78 -11.68 6.52
CA VAL A 187 -1.95 -10.51 6.31
C VAL A 187 -2.43 -9.82 5.03
N GLU A 188 -2.30 -10.49 3.88
CA GLU A 188 -2.65 -9.93 2.58
C GLU A 188 -2.70 -10.99 1.47
N PRO A 189 -3.58 -10.82 0.46
CA PRO A 189 -3.51 -11.56 -0.81
C PRO A 189 -2.52 -10.97 -1.83
N PHE A 190 -1.98 -11.85 -2.67
CA PHE A 190 -1.04 -11.55 -3.77
C PHE A 190 -1.52 -12.24 -5.07
N PRO A 191 -1.72 -11.50 -6.18
CA PRO A 191 -1.77 -10.04 -6.23
C PRO A 191 -2.97 -9.52 -5.43
N ASP A 192 -2.93 -8.24 -5.04
CA ASP A 192 -4.05 -7.58 -4.36
C ASP A 192 -5.27 -7.38 -5.29
N CYS A 193 -5.03 -7.26 -6.59
CA CYS A 193 -6.03 -7.50 -7.63
C CYS A 193 -5.33 -7.96 -8.91
N GLY A 194 -5.96 -8.89 -9.62
CA GLY A 194 -5.35 -9.54 -10.78
C GLY A 194 -5.75 -8.98 -12.15
N CYS A 195 -6.45 -7.84 -12.19
CA CYS A 195 -6.79 -7.18 -13.45
C CYS A 195 -5.53 -6.70 -14.17
N ASP A 196 -5.50 -6.78 -15.49
CA ASP A 196 -4.40 -6.27 -16.31
C ASP A 196 -4.26 -4.74 -16.19
N ALA A 197 -5.33 -4.02 -15.85
CA ALA A 197 -5.29 -2.58 -15.57
C ALA A 197 -4.43 -2.23 -14.35
N CYS A 198 -4.17 -3.23 -13.50
CA CYS A 198 -3.55 -3.06 -12.20
C CYS A 198 -2.24 -3.83 -12.07
N ASP A 199 -1.79 -4.43 -13.16
CA ASP A 199 -0.56 -5.19 -13.24
C ASP A 199 0.64 -4.24 -13.19
N SER A 200 1.44 -4.30 -12.13
CA SER A 200 2.66 -3.51 -11.94
C SER A 200 3.93 -4.25 -12.38
N GLY A 201 3.78 -5.38 -13.07
CA GLY A 201 4.89 -6.26 -13.44
C GLY A 201 5.29 -7.21 -12.31
N SER A 202 5.97 -8.30 -12.68
CA SER A 202 6.39 -9.33 -11.73
C SER A 202 7.35 -8.83 -10.65
N ARG A 203 8.22 -7.87 -10.97
CA ARG A 203 9.24 -7.37 -10.05
C ARG A 203 8.63 -6.70 -8.83
N ASP A 204 7.65 -5.82 -9.03
CA ASP A 204 6.93 -5.14 -7.95
C ASP A 204 6.18 -6.15 -7.07
N LEU A 205 5.50 -7.11 -7.69
CA LEU A 205 4.76 -8.15 -6.97
C LEU A 205 5.67 -9.05 -6.12
N LEU A 206 6.82 -9.46 -6.67
CA LEU A 206 7.79 -10.29 -5.96
C LEU A 206 8.48 -9.53 -4.83
N GLU A 207 8.81 -8.26 -5.03
CA GLU A 207 9.34 -7.39 -4.00
C GLU A 207 8.34 -7.22 -2.84
N HIS A 208 7.05 -6.98 -3.14
CA HIS A 208 6.00 -6.86 -2.13
C HIS A 208 5.85 -8.15 -1.31
N LEU A 209 5.86 -9.31 -1.98
CA LEU A 209 5.83 -10.62 -1.33
C LEU A 209 7.06 -10.82 -0.42
N ASP A 210 8.25 -10.52 -0.93
CA ASP A 210 9.50 -10.65 -0.18
C ASP A 210 9.54 -9.75 1.05
N ARG A 211 9.18 -8.46 0.92
CA ARG A 211 9.12 -7.51 2.04
C ARG A 211 8.14 -7.98 3.11
N THR A 212 7.01 -8.55 2.70
CA THR A 212 5.99 -9.08 3.63
C THR A 212 6.49 -10.30 4.39
N ILE A 213 7.03 -11.31 3.68
CA ILE A 213 7.61 -12.50 4.32
C ILE A 213 8.80 -12.13 5.21
N LEU A 214 9.70 -11.27 4.72
CA LEU A 214 10.88 -10.82 5.45
C LEU A 214 10.49 -10.12 6.75
N SER A 215 9.50 -9.24 6.75
CA SER A 215 9.04 -8.52 7.96
C SER A 215 8.57 -9.48 9.06
N ILE A 216 8.00 -10.63 8.68
CA ILE A 216 7.56 -11.67 9.63
C ILE A 216 8.77 -12.48 10.11
N VAL A 217 9.66 -12.88 9.21
CA VAL A 217 10.82 -13.73 9.50
C VAL A 217 11.90 -12.99 10.30
N ASP A 218 12.14 -11.72 10.00
CA ASP A 218 13.11 -10.87 10.70
C ASP A 218 12.56 -10.25 11.99
N GLY A 219 11.28 -10.50 12.30
CA GLY A 219 10.61 -10.01 13.51
C GLY A 219 10.15 -8.55 13.43
N SER A 220 10.33 -7.85 12.31
CA SER A 220 9.86 -6.47 12.11
C SER A 220 8.43 -6.42 11.56
N PHE A 221 7.51 -7.11 12.22
CA PHE A 221 6.08 -7.11 11.90
C PHE A 221 5.23 -7.04 13.16
N GLU A 222 4.22 -6.18 13.14
CA GLU A 222 3.17 -6.13 14.14
C GLU A 222 1.82 -5.85 13.50
N THR A 223 0.77 -6.48 14.01
CA THR A 223 -0.60 -6.15 13.65
C THR A 223 -1.50 -6.17 14.87
N GLN A 224 -2.40 -5.20 14.93
CA GLN A 224 -3.41 -5.05 15.96
C GLN A 224 -4.78 -5.03 15.29
N LEU A 225 -5.69 -5.84 15.82
CA LEU A 225 -7.08 -5.88 15.44
C LEU A 225 -7.91 -5.61 16.70
N SER A 226 -8.83 -4.66 16.62
CA SER A 226 -9.81 -4.40 17.66
C SER A 226 -11.17 -4.09 17.03
N PRO A 227 -12.27 -4.12 17.79
CA PRO A 227 -13.57 -3.76 17.24
C PRO A 227 -13.55 -2.36 16.62
N GLY A 228 -13.77 -2.28 15.31
CA GLY A 228 -13.80 -1.02 14.56
C GLY A 228 -12.44 -0.41 14.20
N TRP A 229 -11.31 -1.05 14.53
CA TRP A 229 -9.97 -0.55 14.18
C TRP A 229 -9.01 -1.68 13.82
N THR A 230 -8.17 -1.44 12.83
CA THR A 230 -7.08 -2.33 12.46
C THR A 230 -5.82 -1.51 12.20
N SER A 231 -4.69 -1.99 12.68
CA SER A 231 -3.40 -1.43 12.35
C SER A 231 -2.36 -2.53 12.10
N ARG A 232 -1.35 -2.16 11.32
CA ARG A 232 -0.22 -2.98 10.97
C ARG A 232 0.99 -2.11 10.77
N ARG A 233 2.14 -2.58 11.19
CA ARG A 233 3.41 -1.91 10.91
C ARG A 233 4.50 -2.92 10.67
N THR A 234 5.41 -2.54 9.80
CA THR A 234 6.65 -3.23 9.51
C THR A 234 7.80 -2.23 9.53
N SER A 235 9.01 -2.70 9.33
CA SER A 235 10.16 -1.84 9.06
C SER A 235 10.06 -1.06 7.74
N PHE A 236 9.13 -1.42 6.85
CA PHE A 236 8.95 -0.75 5.55
C PHE A 236 7.82 0.29 5.54
N GLY A 237 6.85 0.17 6.45
CA GLY A 237 5.71 1.09 6.50
C GLY A 237 4.71 0.73 7.58
N ALA A 238 3.66 1.53 7.69
CA ALA A 238 2.55 1.30 8.59
C ALA A 238 1.21 1.60 7.92
N SER A 239 0.17 0.90 8.37
CA SER A 239 -1.22 1.16 8.04
C SER A 239 -2.07 1.14 9.30
N GLY A 240 -3.03 2.05 9.40
CA GLY A 240 -4.02 2.05 10.48
C GLY A 240 -5.32 2.67 10.02
N GLY A 241 -6.45 2.10 10.40
CA GLY A 241 -7.73 2.62 9.95
C GLY A 241 -8.94 1.89 10.47
N SER A 242 -10.09 2.37 10.02
CA SER A 242 -11.39 1.88 10.45
C SER A 242 -11.58 0.42 10.04
N GLY A 243 -11.63 -0.49 11.01
CA GLY A 243 -11.74 -1.94 10.80
C GLY A 243 -13.09 -2.39 10.25
N GLU A 244 -13.25 -3.71 10.06
CA GLU A 244 -14.54 -4.29 9.70
C GLU A 244 -15.56 -4.12 10.84
N GLU A 245 -16.75 -3.62 10.50
CA GLU A 245 -17.88 -3.56 11.44
C GLU A 245 -18.34 -4.98 11.77
N GLY A 246 -18.48 -5.29 13.06
CA GLY A 246 -19.03 -6.58 13.53
C GLY A 246 -18.01 -7.64 13.93
N THR A 247 -16.70 -7.32 13.94
CA THR A 247 -15.70 -8.17 14.61
C THR A 247 -15.59 -7.77 16.08
N ASP A 248 -15.93 -8.69 17.00
CA ASP A 248 -15.70 -8.54 18.45
C ASP A 248 -14.28 -9.00 18.87
N LEU A 249 -13.44 -9.35 17.89
CA LEU A 249 -12.10 -9.84 18.10
C LEU A 249 -11.15 -8.70 18.49
N SER A 250 -10.43 -8.89 19.58
CA SER A 250 -9.29 -8.07 19.97
C SER A 250 -8.04 -8.93 20.02
N LEU A 251 -7.04 -8.60 19.21
CA LEU A 251 -5.81 -9.38 19.04
C LEU A 251 -4.65 -8.44 18.70
N THR A 252 -3.49 -8.71 19.29
CA THR A 252 -2.22 -8.11 18.90
C THR A 252 -1.21 -9.21 18.64
N LEU A 253 -0.61 -9.21 17.46
CA LEU A 253 0.44 -10.14 17.07
C LEU A 253 1.69 -9.33 16.74
N THR A 254 2.79 -9.61 17.45
CA THR A 254 4.10 -9.05 17.17
C THR A 254 5.04 -10.19 16.82
N ALA A 255 5.68 -10.11 15.66
CA ALA A 255 6.63 -11.11 15.21
C ALA A 255 7.88 -11.10 16.09
N GLN A 256 8.48 -12.28 16.26
CA GLN A 256 9.83 -12.45 16.77
C GLN A 256 10.69 -13.05 15.67
N PRO A 257 11.98 -12.68 15.61
CA PRO A 257 12.84 -13.08 14.50
C PRO A 257 13.10 -14.57 14.55
N TRP A 258 13.05 -15.25 13.41
CA TRP A 258 13.13 -16.71 13.35
C TRP A 258 14.53 -17.27 13.67
N ALA A 259 15.59 -16.50 13.43
CA ALA A 259 16.96 -16.91 13.74
C ALA A 259 17.41 -16.43 15.12
N ASP A 260 18.17 -17.25 15.83
CA ASP A 260 18.76 -16.89 17.12
C ASP A 260 19.74 -15.71 16.98
N GLY A 261 19.73 -14.81 17.97
CA GLY A 261 20.61 -13.64 18.00
C GLY A 261 20.29 -12.55 16.95
N TRP A 262 19.28 -12.75 16.10
CA TRP A 262 18.82 -11.72 15.18
C TRP A 262 18.06 -10.64 15.95
N VAL A 263 18.50 -9.38 15.84
CA VAL A 263 17.79 -8.19 16.32
C VAL A 263 16.81 -7.69 15.24
N PRO A 264 15.50 -7.61 15.52
CA PRO A 264 14.53 -7.11 14.56
C PRO A 264 14.85 -5.70 14.08
N ARG A 265 14.52 -5.41 12.82
CA ARG A 265 14.59 -4.03 12.33
C ARG A 265 13.55 -3.17 13.06
N PRO A 266 13.83 -1.88 13.29
CA PRO A 266 12.87 -0.96 13.88
C PRO A 266 11.55 -0.96 13.10
N LEU A 267 10.43 -1.01 13.80
CA LEU A 267 9.11 -0.85 13.19
C LEU A 267 8.89 0.62 12.83
N SER A 268 8.17 0.87 11.74
CA SER A 268 7.62 2.20 11.47
C SER A 268 6.77 2.68 12.66
N PRO A 269 6.66 4.00 12.88
CA PRO A 269 5.79 4.55 13.91
C PRO A 269 4.38 3.95 13.84
N ALA A 270 3.81 3.66 15.01
CA ALA A 270 2.45 3.14 15.07
C ALA A 270 1.46 4.18 14.54
N ILE A 271 0.42 3.70 13.88
CA ILE A 271 -0.72 4.53 13.50
C ILE A 271 -1.80 4.25 14.54
N ASP A 272 -2.01 5.22 15.44
CA ASP A 272 -3.04 5.15 16.47
C ASP A 272 -4.32 5.85 15.97
N GLN A 273 -5.46 5.38 16.47
CA GLN A 273 -6.77 5.96 16.24
C GLN A 273 -6.88 7.40 16.79
N ASP A 274 -6.15 7.68 17.87
CA ASP A 274 -6.22 8.93 18.63
C ASP A 274 -4.94 9.78 18.55
N ASP A 275 -4.00 9.49 17.62
CA ASP A 275 -2.72 10.22 17.54
C ASP A 275 -2.89 11.68 17.11
N SER A 276 -3.05 12.57 18.09
CA SER A 276 -3.16 14.00 17.88
C SER A 276 -1.83 14.62 17.42
N ALA A 277 -0.68 14.03 17.73
CA ALA A 277 0.63 14.56 17.34
C ALA A 277 0.91 14.32 15.87
N TRP A 278 0.55 13.13 15.37
CA TRP A 278 0.56 12.85 13.93
C TRP A 278 -0.39 13.80 13.18
N ALA A 279 -1.61 14.00 13.72
CA ALA A 279 -2.60 14.89 13.14
C ALA A 279 -2.11 16.35 13.13
N GLU A 280 -1.50 16.83 14.21
CA GLU A 280 -0.93 18.18 14.28
C GLU A 280 0.19 18.41 13.26
N GLU A 281 1.03 17.41 13.00
CA GLU A 281 2.16 17.53 12.06
C GLU A 281 1.73 17.40 10.60
N MET A 282 0.88 16.41 10.27
CA MET A 282 0.42 16.16 8.89
C MET A 282 -0.80 17.01 8.49
N LEU A 283 -1.57 17.53 9.44
CA LEU A 283 -2.68 18.43 9.19
C LEU A 283 -2.33 19.88 9.52
N ARG A 284 -1.06 20.17 9.87
CA ARG A 284 -0.61 21.56 10.06
C ARG A 284 -1.03 22.39 8.86
N GLU A 285 -1.85 23.42 9.12
CA GLU A 285 -2.11 24.47 8.14
C GLU A 285 -0.76 24.88 7.53
N GLY A 286 -0.67 24.89 6.20
CA GLY A 286 0.50 25.43 5.52
C GLY A 286 0.78 26.79 6.14
N ARG A 287 1.96 26.96 6.75
CA ARG A 287 2.35 28.22 7.40
C ARG A 287 2.42 29.29 6.30
N GLY A 288 1.27 29.90 6.07
CA GLY A 288 0.93 30.69 4.89
C GLY A 288 -0.53 31.15 4.91
N ALA A 289 -1.43 30.44 5.61
CA ALA A 289 -2.75 30.93 5.96
C ALA A 289 -2.81 31.24 7.46
N THR A 290 -2.71 32.51 7.84
CA THR A 290 -2.98 32.94 9.22
C THR A 290 -4.47 32.76 9.52
N ALA A 291 -4.84 31.73 10.28
CA ALA A 291 -6.12 31.69 10.97
C ALA A 291 -6.20 32.87 11.97
N TRP A 292 -7.14 33.78 11.76
CA TRP A 292 -7.44 34.87 12.71
C TRP A 292 -8.78 34.63 13.40
N PHE A 293 -8.71 34.62 14.74
CA PHE A 293 -9.86 34.74 15.63
C PHE A 293 -10.54 36.10 15.46
N ASP A 294 -11.86 36.06 15.32
CA ASP A 294 -12.71 37.24 15.14
C ASP A 294 -12.86 38.02 16.46
N ARG A 295 -12.02 39.04 16.67
CA ARG A 295 -12.30 40.14 17.60
C ARG A 295 -11.75 41.45 17.05
N LEU A 296 -12.65 42.23 16.44
CA LEU A 296 -12.44 43.61 16.03
C LEU A 296 -11.86 44.46 17.17
N ARG A 297 -10.65 44.98 16.96
CA ARG A 297 -10.18 46.21 17.62
C ARG A 297 -9.62 47.16 16.56
N SER A 298 -10.20 48.36 16.51
CA SER A 298 -9.77 49.47 15.68
C SER A 298 -8.52 50.14 16.26
N GLY A 299 -7.55 50.49 15.40
CA GLY A 299 -6.35 51.21 15.84
C GLY A 299 -5.33 51.60 14.77
N ARG A 300 -5.59 52.71 14.07
CA ARG A 300 -4.66 53.75 13.55
C ARG A 300 -3.37 53.31 12.82
N SER A 301 -3.48 52.92 11.55
CA SER A 301 -2.58 53.40 10.46
C SER A 301 -3.08 52.95 9.07
N GLY A 302 -4.23 53.48 8.67
CA GLY A 302 -4.39 54.15 7.37
C GLY A 302 -4.03 53.48 6.03
N VAL A 303 -3.89 52.16 5.90
CA VAL A 303 -4.01 51.49 4.58
C VAL A 303 -4.85 50.23 4.72
N ALA A 304 -6.09 50.29 4.26
CA ALA A 304 -6.96 49.13 4.10
C ALA A 304 -6.62 48.45 2.77
N THR A 305 -5.94 47.31 2.82
CA THR A 305 -5.91 46.39 1.67
C THR A 305 -7.21 45.62 1.68
N ALA A 306 -8.12 46.00 0.78
CA ALA A 306 -9.35 45.24 0.56
C ALA A 306 -8.98 43.91 -0.12
N TYR A 307 -9.02 42.82 0.64
CA TYR A 307 -9.09 41.49 0.04
C TYR A 307 -10.49 41.34 -0.56
N PHE A 308 -10.58 41.49 -1.87
CA PHE A 308 -11.74 41.01 -2.60
C PHE A 308 -11.79 39.50 -2.40
N ARG A 309 -12.67 39.06 -1.51
CA ARG A 309 -13.22 37.72 -1.58
C ARG A 309 -13.98 37.70 -2.91
N LEU A 310 -13.37 37.15 -3.96
CA LEU A 310 -14.16 36.66 -5.07
C LEU A 310 -15.23 35.77 -4.43
N PRO A 311 -16.52 35.97 -4.74
CA PRO A 311 -17.55 35.11 -4.20
C PRO A 311 -17.13 33.68 -4.55
N GLN A 312 -16.81 32.89 -3.52
CA GLN A 312 -16.67 31.45 -3.67
C GLN A 312 -17.98 31.01 -4.30
N VAL A 313 -17.93 30.72 -5.61
CA VAL A 313 -18.98 29.95 -6.28
C VAL A 313 -19.21 28.76 -5.36
N GLU A 314 -20.44 28.61 -4.88
CA GLU A 314 -20.91 27.54 -3.99
C GLU A 314 -20.16 26.24 -4.31
N GLN A 315 -19.15 25.88 -3.51
CA GLN A 315 -18.30 24.74 -3.87
C GLN A 315 -19.05 23.46 -3.50
N GLU A 316 -19.55 22.79 -4.52
CA GLU A 316 -20.10 21.43 -4.50
C GLU A 316 -19.02 20.39 -4.12
N ILE A 317 -18.40 20.50 -2.94
CA ILE A 317 -17.61 19.42 -2.34
C ILE A 317 -18.50 18.67 -1.36
N THR A 318 -18.33 17.36 -1.24
CA THR A 318 -19.29 16.52 -0.49
C THR A 318 -19.00 16.43 1.01
N VAL A 319 -17.88 17.02 1.45
CA VAL A 319 -17.40 16.97 2.84
C VAL A 319 -16.83 18.35 3.26
N PRO A 320 -16.90 18.72 4.55
CA PRO A 320 -16.16 19.88 5.07
C PRO A 320 -14.65 19.78 4.81
N LEU A 321 -13.99 20.91 4.56
CA LEU A 321 -12.55 20.94 4.27
C LEU A 321 -11.68 20.57 5.48
N ASP A 322 -12.18 20.79 6.68
CA ASP A 322 -11.54 20.43 7.95
C ASP A 322 -11.77 18.97 8.37
N ALA A 323 -12.39 18.15 7.52
CA ALA A 323 -12.79 16.79 7.90
C ALA A 323 -11.62 15.84 8.22
N LEU A 324 -10.41 16.12 7.73
CA LEU A 324 -9.23 15.37 8.16
C LEU A 324 -8.96 15.56 9.66
N GLU A 325 -9.08 16.79 10.16
CA GLU A 325 -8.91 17.13 11.58
C GLU A 325 -10.17 16.78 12.40
N HIS A 326 -11.35 17.09 11.86
CA HIS A 326 -12.64 17.03 12.52
C HIS A 326 -13.66 16.21 11.68
N PRO A 327 -13.51 14.87 11.60
CA PRO A 327 -14.33 14.02 10.77
C PRO A 327 -15.78 14.11 11.22
N PRO A 328 -16.72 14.36 10.29
CA PRO A 328 -18.13 14.34 10.64
C PRO A 328 -18.58 12.93 11.07
N ALA A 329 -19.65 12.86 11.85
CA ALA A 329 -20.20 11.58 12.28
C ALA A 329 -20.52 10.64 11.08
N GLY A 330 -20.14 9.37 11.21
CA GLY A 330 -20.32 8.34 10.17
C GLY A 330 -19.27 8.34 9.06
N TYR A 331 -18.26 9.22 9.12
CA TYR A 331 -17.06 9.12 8.30
C TYR A 331 -16.03 8.21 8.97
N ARG A 332 -15.31 7.47 8.13
CA ARG A 332 -14.21 6.60 8.52
C ARG A 332 -12.89 7.31 8.31
N ARG A 333 -11.90 6.96 9.12
CA ARG A 333 -10.52 7.39 9.01
C ARG A 333 -9.64 6.23 8.59
N ASP A 334 -8.72 6.51 7.68
CA ASP A 334 -7.61 5.64 7.29
C ASP A 334 -6.35 6.50 7.17
N HIS A 335 -5.25 6.01 7.75
CA HIS A 335 -3.91 6.55 7.56
C HIS A 335 -2.97 5.44 7.09
N ARG A 336 -2.07 5.78 6.18
CA ARG A 336 -1.05 4.87 5.68
C ARG A 336 0.26 5.63 5.50
N SER A 337 1.37 4.97 5.81
CA SER A 337 2.70 5.50 5.51
C SER A 337 3.65 4.41 5.02
N ALA A 338 4.56 4.79 4.13
CA ALA A 338 5.60 3.91 3.62
C ALA A 338 6.92 4.68 3.43
N VAL A 339 8.03 4.02 3.70
CA VAL A 339 9.35 4.53 3.34
C VAL A 339 9.50 4.47 1.82
N VAL A 340 9.95 5.59 1.24
CA VAL A 340 10.20 5.71 -0.19
C VAL A 340 11.69 5.50 -0.44
N THR A 341 12.01 4.49 -1.26
CA THR A 341 13.38 4.08 -1.55
C THR A 341 13.72 4.20 -3.02
N GLY A 342 14.97 4.53 -3.35
CA GLY A 342 15.41 4.72 -4.73
C GLY A 342 14.88 5.99 -5.40
N MET A 343 14.21 6.88 -4.66
CA MET A 343 13.69 8.15 -5.14
C MET A 343 13.98 9.26 -4.12
N ASP A 344 14.53 10.38 -4.60
CA ASP A 344 14.70 11.57 -3.78
C ASP A 344 13.36 12.30 -3.56
N PHE A 345 13.33 13.21 -2.58
CA PHE A 345 12.13 13.96 -2.21
C PHE A 345 11.52 14.74 -3.39
N GLU A 346 12.36 15.31 -4.27
CA GLU A 346 11.90 16.12 -5.40
C GLU A 346 11.20 15.28 -6.46
N ARG A 347 11.73 14.09 -6.74
CA ARG A 347 11.11 13.12 -7.64
C ARG A 347 9.80 12.59 -7.06
N ALA A 348 9.77 12.30 -5.75
CA ALA A 348 8.56 11.83 -5.07
C ALA A 348 7.46 12.90 -5.08
N ALA A 349 7.82 14.16 -4.79
CA ALA A 349 6.92 15.31 -4.89
C ALA A 349 6.42 15.51 -6.33
N SER A 350 7.30 15.41 -7.33
CA SER A 350 6.93 15.51 -8.74
C SER A 350 5.96 14.40 -9.16
N ALA A 351 6.14 13.17 -8.66
CA ALA A 351 5.25 12.04 -8.95
C ALA A 351 3.84 12.23 -8.36
N LEU A 352 3.73 12.88 -7.19
CA LEU A 352 2.42 13.28 -6.65
C LEU A 352 1.77 14.35 -7.53
N ARG A 353 2.52 15.40 -7.87
CA ARG A 353 1.98 16.56 -8.62
C ARG A 353 1.57 16.22 -10.06
N SER A 354 2.15 15.17 -10.64
CA SER A 354 1.86 14.72 -11.99
C SER A 354 0.76 13.65 -12.09
N TRP A 355 0.14 13.27 -10.95
CA TRP A 355 -0.80 12.15 -10.85
C TRP A 355 -0.18 10.77 -11.12
N ALA A 356 1.15 10.64 -11.15
CA ALA A 356 1.80 9.37 -11.45
C ALA A 356 1.47 8.29 -10.41
N VAL A 357 1.30 8.65 -9.13
CA VAL A 357 0.87 7.72 -8.08
C VAL A 357 -0.50 7.11 -8.37
N HIS A 358 -1.41 7.90 -8.94
CA HIS A 358 -2.75 7.43 -9.29
C HIS A 358 -2.71 6.50 -10.51
N ARG A 359 -1.95 6.87 -11.54
CA ARG A 359 -1.75 6.01 -12.72
C ARG A 359 -1.10 4.67 -12.35
N ARG A 360 -0.04 4.69 -11.52
CA ARG A 360 0.62 3.48 -10.98
C ARG A 360 -0.31 2.61 -10.13
N ALA A 361 -1.32 3.19 -9.50
CA ALA A 361 -2.34 2.42 -8.79
C ALA A 361 -3.36 1.75 -9.72
N GLY A 362 -3.18 1.89 -11.04
CA GLY A 362 -4.06 1.35 -12.06
C GLY A 362 -5.32 2.19 -12.24
N LEU A 363 -5.24 3.52 -12.03
CA LEU A 363 -6.35 4.44 -12.25
C LEU A 363 -6.19 5.21 -13.56
N GLN A 364 -7.30 5.42 -14.25
CA GLN A 364 -7.38 6.43 -15.30
C GLN A 364 -7.42 7.82 -14.68
N VAL A 365 -6.60 8.76 -15.17
CA VAL A 365 -6.59 10.14 -14.65
C VAL A 365 -6.82 11.15 -15.76
N SER A 366 -7.96 11.83 -15.68
CA SER A 366 -8.30 13.00 -16.50
C SER A 366 -8.33 14.24 -15.61
N ALA A 367 -7.25 15.02 -15.62
CA ALA A 367 -7.10 16.23 -14.81
C ALA A 367 -7.13 17.50 -15.68
N ALA A 368 -7.71 18.58 -15.18
CA ALA A 368 -7.73 19.88 -15.86
C ALA A 368 -6.34 20.53 -15.95
N HIS A 369 -5.44 20.22 -15.00
CA HIS A 369 -4.08 20.75 -14.95
C HIS A 369 -3.09 19.68 -14.49
N THR A 370 -1.92 19.66 -15.14
CA THR A 370 -0.75 18.86 -14.77
C THR A 370 0.50 19.74 -15.01
N PRO A 371 1.32 20.04 -13.99
CA PRO A 371 1.17 19.69 -12.58
C PRO A 371 -0.14 20.19 -11.95
N LEU A 372 -0.63 19.49 -10.94
CA LEU A 372 -1.82 19.91 -10.20
C LEU A 372 -1.61 21.26 -9.50
N ARG A 373 -2.70 22.00 -9.32
CA ARG A 373 -2.80 23.25 -8.54
C ARG A 373 -4.12 23.28 -7.77
N GLU A 374 -4.25 24.16 -6.79
CA GLU A 374 -5.52 24.35 -6.08
C GLU A 374 -6.69 24.61 -7.06
N GLY A 375 -7.83 23.97 -6.78
CA GLY A 375 -9.01 23.98 -7.64
C GLY A 375 -8.92 23.09 -8.89
N THR A 376 -7.83 22.34 -9.10
CA THR A 376 -7.76 21.38 -10.21
C THR A 376 -8.83 20.31 -10.06
N GLU A 377 -9.74 20.25 -11.02
CA GLU A 377 -10.70 19.15 -11.12
C GLU A 377 -10.03 17.96 -11.79
N VAL A 378 -10.28 16.79 -11.21
CA VAL A 378 -9.77 15.51 -11.70
C VAL A 378 -10.90 14.50 -11.70
N ARG A 379 -10.93 13.65 -12.73
CA ARG A 379 -11.79 12.46 -12.79
C ARG A 379 -10.89 11.24 -12.75
N LEU A 380 -11.01 10.48 -11.67
CA LEU A 380 -10.39 9.17 -11.50
C LEU A 380 -11.36 8.12 -12.04
N GLY A 381 -10.86 7.18 -12.85
CA GLY A 381 -11.68 6.14 -13.47
C GLY A 381 -11.20 4.74 -13.11
N VAL A 382 -12.15 3.87 -12.74
CA VAL A 382 -11.94 2.42 -12.56
C VAL A 382 -13.07 1.65 -13.23
N GLY A 383 -12.74 0.58 -13.95
CA GLY A 383 -13.72 -0.34 -14.51
C GLY A 383 -13.98 -0.20 -16.01
N LEU A 384 -14.89 -1.04 -16.50
CA LEU A 384 -15.16 -1.29 -17.92
C LEU A 384 -16.52 -0.72 -18.36
N GLY A 385 -16.56 -0.07 -19.52
CA GLY A 385 -17.78 0.26 -20.25
C GLY A 385 -18.74 1.21 -19.54
N PRO A 386 -20.05 1.07 -19.77
CA PRO A 386 -21.08 1.88 -19.09
C PRO A 386 -21.17 1.59 -17.58
N LEU A 387 -20.44 0.60 -17.06
CA LEU A 387 -20.32 0.27 -15.64
C LEU A 387 -19.10 0.92 -14.97
N ARG A 388 -18.33 1.73 -15.71
CA ARG A 388 -17.16 2.44 -15.20
C ARG A 388 -17.55 3.34 -14.02
N ILE A 389 -16.85 3.16 -12.91
CA ILE A 389 -16.94 4.06 -11.78
C ILE A 389 -16.07 5.27 -12.09
N THR A 390 -16.71 6.43 -12.15
CA THR A 390 -16.01 7.72 -12.25
C THR A 390 -16.07 8.41 -10.90
N ALA A 391 -14.90 8.81 -10.44
CA ALA A 391 -14.65 9.47 -9.18
C ALA A 391 -14.20 10.92 -9.47
N PRO A 392 -15.14 11.88 -9.56
CA PRO A 392 -14.81 13.29 -9.70
C PRO A 392 -14.33 13.88 -8.36
N CYS A 393 -13.19 14.54 -8.38
CA CYS A 393 -12.60 15.22 -7.24
C CYS A 393 -12.12 16.62 -7.63
N ARG A 394 -11.88 17.46 -6.62
CA ARG A 394 -11.23 18.76 -6.80
C ARG A 394 -10.12 18.93 -5.78
N VAL A 395 -8.95 19.32 -6.24
CA VAL A 395 -7.81 19.66 -5.37
C VAL A 395 -8.22 20.83 -4.47
N ALA A 396 -8.25 20.57 -3.18
CA ALA A 396 -8.67 21.51 -2.15
C ALA A 396 -7.51 22.44 -1.76
N TRP A 397 -6.31 21.88 -1.57
CA TRP A 397 -5.08 22.62 -1.29
C TRP A 397 -3.85 21.87 -1.80
N VAL A 398 -2.73 22.59 -1.92
CA VAL A 398 -1.41 22.04 -2.26
C VAL A 398 -0.41 22.37 -1.14
N ILE A 399 0.45 21.42 -0.80
CA ILE A 399 1.49 21.56 0.21
C ILE A 399 2.83 21.74 -0.50
N GLU A 400 3.48 22.87 -0.27
CA GLU A 400 4.80 23.20 -0.80
C GLU A 400 5.70 23.76 0.30
N GLU A 401 6.47 22.88 0.94
CA GLU A 401 7.41 23.20 2.00
C GLU A 401 8.78 22.54 1.69
N PRO A 402 9.90 23.02 2.28
CA PRO A 402 11.24 22.52 1.94
C PRO A 402 11.46 21.02 2.20
N ASP A 403 10.73 20.46 3.15
CA ASP A 403 10.82 19.09 3.64
C ASP A 403 9.47 18.35 3.57
N ARG A 404 8.44 18.98 2.99
CA ARG A 404 7.10 18.38 2.82
C ARG A 404 6.43 18.88 1.55
N ALA A 405 5.89 17.96 0.76
CA ALA A 405 5.16 18.29 -0.46
C ALA A 405 3.97 17.36 -0.65
N GLY A 406 2.88 17.86 -1.22
CA GLY A 406 1.66 17.07 -1.32
C GLY A 406 0.46 17.86 -1.78
N PHE A 407 -0.72 17.26 -1.66
CA PHE A 407 -1.99 17.90 -1.93
C PHE A 407 -3.12 17.13 -1.24
N ALA A 408 -4.27 17.78 -1.07
CA ALA A 408 -5.51 17.09 -0.78
C ALA A 408 -6.55 17.38 -1.85
N TYR A 409 -7.39 16.39 -2.16
CA TYR A 409 -8.63 16.63 -2.90
C TYR A 409 -9.84 16.26 -2.06
N ALA A 410 -10.94 16.97 -2.30
CA ALA A 410 -12.26 16.59 -1.83
C ALA A 410 -13.08 16.01 -2.98
N THR A 411 -13.92 15.03 -2.68
CA THR A 411 -14.82 14.43 -3.66
C THR A 411 -15.94 15.40 -4.06
N LEU A 412 -16.37 15.33 -5.32
CA LEU A 412 -17.48 16.09 -5.88
C LEU A 412 -18.74 15.21 -6.02
N PRO A 413 -19.95 15.79 -6.17
CA PRO A 413 -21.15 15.02 -6.50
C PRO A 413 -20.95 14.07 -7.68
N GLY A 414 -21.45 12.85 -7.55
CA GLY A 414 -21.25 11.76 -8.52
C GLY A 414 -20.11 10.81 -8.16
N HIS A 415 -19.24 11.17 -7.21
CA HIS A 415 -18.25 10.27 -6.64
C HIS A 415 -18.93 9.13 -5.84
N PRO A 416 -18.43 7.87 -5.93
CA PRO A 416 -19.02 6.73 -5.20
C PRO A 416 -18.94 6.90 -3.67
N GLU A 417 -17.87 7.54 -3.22
CA GLU A 417 -17.61 7.92 -1.83
C GLU A 417 -17.79 9.44 -1.64
N SER A 418 -18.06 9.86 -0.41
CA SER A 418 -17.98 11.25 0.02
C SER A 418 -16.83 11.37 0.99
N GLY A 419 -15.84 12.22 0.71
CA GLY A 419 -14.65 12.30 1.54
C GLY A 419 -13.58 13.27 1.03
N ILE A 420 -12.46 13.22 1.73
CA ILE A 420 -11.25 13.98 1.45
C ILE A 420 -10.05 13.05 1.59
N GLU A 421 -9.10 13.17 0.67
CA GLU A 421 -7.87 12.39 0.66
C GLU A 421 -6.66 13.32 0.52
N GLN A 422 -5.69 13.18 1.41
CA GLN A 422 -4.43 13.91 1.41
C GLN A 422 -3.26 12.97 1.12
N PHE A 423 -2.42 13.37 0.17
CA PHE A 423 -1.22 12.67 -0.26
C PHE A 423 -0.02 13.56 0.06
N THR A 424 0.87 13.09 0.93
CA THR A 424 2.02 13.87 1.40
C THR A 424 3.30 13.05 1.28
N VAL A 425 4.36 13.65 0.78
CA VAL A 425 5.74 13.17 0.98
C VAL A 425 6.44 14.08 1.98
N THR A 426 7.19 13.48 2.90
CA THR A 426 8.02 14.19 3.88
C THR A 426 9.46 13.73 3.75
N ARG A 427 10.43 14.62 3.96
CA ARG A 427 11.85 14.32 4.06
C ARG A 427 12.32 14.65 5.47
N THR A 428 12.86 13.67 6.19
CA THR A 428 13.47 13.94 7.50
C THR A 428 14.79 14.69 7.33
N ALA A 429 15.36 15.21 8.43
CA ALA A 429 16.69 15.83 8.41
C ALA A 429 17.81 14.90 7.89
N THR A 430 17.57 13.58 7.88
CA THR A 430 18.49 12.53 7.42
C THR A 430 18.32 12.20 5.94
N GLY A 431 17.41 12.88 5.25
CA GLY A 431 17.11 12.61 3.85
C GLY A 431 16.15 11.44 3.62
N LEU A 432 15.65 10.76 4.68
CA LEU A 432 14.64 9.72 4.54
C LEU A 432 13.35 10.31 3.98
N VAL A 433 12.90 9.78 2.85
CA VAL A 433 11.64 10.16 2.22
C VAL A 433 10.56 9.19 2.68
N ARG A 434 9.43 9.72 3.13
CA ARG A 434 8.25 8.95 3.54
C ARG A 434 7.03 9.46 2.79
N PHE A 435 6.24 8.55 2.27
CA PHE A 435 4.93 8.83 1.71
C PHE A 435 3.85 8.58 2.76
N HIS A 436 2.84 9.45 2.80
CA HIS A 436 1.70 9.42 3.69
C HIS A 436 0.42 9.60 2.90
N LEU A 437 -0.60 8.84 3.26
CA LEU A 437 -1.95 8.93 2.73
C LEU A 437 -2.93 9.02 3.89
N ASP A 438 -3.75 10.07 3.87
CA ASP A 438 -4.78 10.35 4.87
C ASP A 438 -6.12 10.40 4.19
N VAL A 439 -7.06 9.61 4.69
CA VAL A 439 -8.38 9.49 4.09
C VAL A 439 -9.45 9.65 5.14
N VAL A 440 -10.39 10.55 4.88
CA VAL A 440 -11.66 10.63 5.61
C VAL A 440 -12.80 10.47 4.61
N SER A 441 -13.52 9.35 4.68
CA SER A 441 -14.57 9.04 3.70
C SER A 441 -15.75 8.26 4.26
N LYS A 442 -16.86 8.29 3.54
CA LYS A 442 -18.03 7.42 3.73
C LYS A 442 -18.69 7.08 2.38
N PRO A 443 -19.38 5.93 2.28
CA PRO A 443 -20.13 5.59 1.07
C PRO A 443 -21.23 6.61 0.76
N ALA A 444 -21.25 7.13 -0.47
CA ALA A 444 -22.19 8.16 -0.92
C ALA A 444 -23.21 7.65 -1.94
N ALA A 445 -22.81 6.76 -2.86
CA ALA A 445 -23.70 6.26 -3.90
C ALA A 445 -24.73 5.23 -3.39
N TRP A 446 -25.96 5.28 -3.90
CA TRP A 446 -27.01 4.30 -3.57
C TRP A 446 -26.64 2.87 -3.98
N TYR A 447 -25.88 2.70 -5.08
CA TYR A 447 -25.33 1.41 -5.49
C TYR A 447 -24.12 1.00 -4.65
N ALA A 448 -23.35 1.95 -4.10
CA ALA A 448 -22.33 1.67 -3.08
C ALA A 448 -22.97 1.17 -1.77
N ARG A 449 -24.24 1.50 -1.49
CA ARG A 449 -25.01 0.95 -0.35
C ARG A 449 -25.56 -0.46 -0.61
N LEU A 450 -25.92 -0.80 -1.84
CA LEU A 450 -26.35 -2.15 -2.23
C LEU A 450 -25.17 -3.11 -2.52
N GLY A 451 -23.99 -2.56 -2.86
CA GLY A 451 -22.74 -3.28 -3.15
C GLY A 451 -21.59 -2.98 -2.17
N ALA A 452 -21.90 -2.54 -0.95
CA ALA A 452 -20.93 -2.05 0.05
C ALA A 452 -19.66 -2.90 0.27
N PRO A 453 -19.65 -4.25 0.24
CA PRO A 453 -18.40 -5.01 0.34
C PRO A 453 -17.48 -4.83 -0.89
N ILE A 454 -18.04 -4.61 -2.08
CA ILE A 454 -17.27 -4.47 -3.34
C ILE A 454 -16.59 -3.09 -3.41
N THR A 455 -17.28 -2.01 -3.04
CA THR A 455 -16.69 -0.66 -3.04
C THR A 455 -15.59 -0.52 -1.99
N ARG A 456 -15.76 -1.16 -0.81
CA ARG A 456 -14.73 -1.24 0.24
C ARG A 456 -13.47 -1.96 -0.23
N LEU A 457 -13.64 -3.07 -0.95
CA LEU A 457 -12.50 -3.83 -1.49
C LEU A 457 -11.71 -3.00 -2.51
N VAL A 458 -12.38 -2.24 -3.38
CA VAL A 458 -11.73 -1.36 -4.35
C VAL A 458 -10.94 -0.24 -3.67
N GLN A 459 -11.50 0.42 -2.65
CA GLN A 459 -10.79 1.47 -1.91
C GLN A 459 -9.56 0.93 -1.18
N GLU A 460 -9.67 -0.25 -0.54
CA GLU A 460 -8.56 -0.88 0.17
C GLU A 460 -7.42 -1.28 -0.80
N ILE A 461 -7.77 -1.85 -1.95
CA ILE A 461 -6.81 -2.21 -3.02
C ILE A 461 -6.10 -0.96 -3.54
N VAL A 462 -6.84 0.09 -3.91
CA VAL A 462 -6.26 1.33 -4.46
C VAL A 462 -5.36 2.01 -3.42
N THR A 463 -5.79 2.04 -2.16
CA THR A 463 -5.00 2.59 -1.04
C THR A 463 -3.66 1.87 -0.85
N ARG A 464 -3.65 0.52 -0.89
CA ARG A 464 -2.41 -0.26 -0.81
C ARG A 464 -1.51 -0.01 -2.01
N ARG A 465 -2.09 0.20 -3.19
CA ARG A 465 -1.33 0.50 -4.41
C ARG A 465 -0.69 1.87 -4.41
N TYR A 466 -1.33 2.88 -3.81
CA TYR A 466 -0.69 4.19 -3.65
C TYR A 466 0.63 4.11 -2.87
N LEU A 467 0.69 3.27 -1.83
CA LEU A 467 1.94 3.04 -1.08
C LEU A 467 3.02 2.39 -1.95
N ARG A 468 2.65 1.38 -2.76
CA ARG A 468 3.59 0.69 -3.66
C ARG A 468 4.07 1.59 -4.79
N ALA A 469 3.19 2.42 -5.33
CA ALA A 469 3.44 3.32 -6.46
C ALA A 469 4.62 4.30 -6.26
N LEU A 470 4.98 4.63 -5.02
CA LEU A 470 6.15 5.45 -4.72
C LEU A 470 7.35 4.65 -4.18
N SER A 471 7.13 3.43 -3.71
CA SER A 471 8.19 2.62 -3.10
C SER A 471 9.09 1.92 -4.12
N ALA A 472 8.61 1.73 -5.35
CA ALA A 472 9.39 1.15 -6.46
C ALA A 472 9.85 2.24 -7.45
N PRO A 473 11.17 2.45 -7.64
CA PRO A 473 11.65 3.43 -8.61
C PRO A 473 11.34 2.97 -10.04
N PRO A 474 11.02 3.89 -10.97
CA PRO A 474 11.00 3.53 -12.39
C PRO A 474 12.38 3.03 -12.82
N PRO A 475 12.48 2.07 -13.75
CA PRO A 475 13.75 1.79 -14.40
C PRO A 475 14.29 3.06 -15.04
N ARG A 476 15.63 3.20 -14.98
CA ARG A 476 16.36 4.36 -15.49
C ARG A 476 16.35 4.45 -17.01
#